data_AF-A0A9W7ZPB2-F1
#
_entry.id   AF-A0A9W7ZPB2-F1
#
_cell.length_a   1.000
_cell.length_b   1.000
_cell.length_c   1.000
_cell.angle_alpha   90.00
_cell.angle_beta   90.00
_cell.angle_gamma   90.00
#
_symmetry.space_group_name_H-M   'P 1'
#
loop_
_entity.id
_entity.type
_entity.pdbx_description
1 polymer ?
#
loop_
_entity_poly.entity_id
_entity_poly.type
_entity_poly.pdbx_seq_one_letter_code
_entity_poly.pdbx_strand_id
1 'polypeptide(L)'
;MTITIFRKKATLQEARNLEYVQDKISCPKLIRHYPGTDAGNSQCHWIEMELIKGKTLYEIWPELGEQQKQIVANNVKAEIKKLHSIPVDRSWIGNSCSGKAKTFIPDPLFGKIGFTNYRDFNDHIASK
;
A
#
# COMPACT_ATOMS: atom_id res chain seq x y z
N MET A 1 -2.32 5.94 -25.90
CA MET A 1 -2.89 6.13 -24.55
C MET A 1 -1.81 6.83 -23.72
N THR A 2 -2.06 8.03 -23.18
CA THR A 2 -1.04 8.78 -22.44
C THR A 2 -1.04 8.32 -20.99
N ILE A 3 0.02 7.65 -20.56
CA ILE A 3 0.20 7.22 -19.16
C ILE A 3 0.65 8.45 -18.35
N THR A 4 -0.11 8.79 -17.32
CA THR A 4 0.31 9.83 -16.36
C THR A 4 1.22 9.20 -15.32
N ILE A 5 2.43 9.74 -15.17
CA ILE A 5 3.46 9.20 -14.28
C ILE A 5 3.42 9.92 -12.93
N PHE A 6 3.37 9.15 -11.85
CA PHE A 6 3.60 9.62 -10.49
C PHE A 6 4.99 9.19 -10.02
N ARG A 7 5.76 10.14 -9.47
CA ARG A 7 7.11 9.91 -8.95
C ARG A 7 7.14 10.13 -7.43
N LYS A 8 7.76 9.20 -6.70
CA LYS A 8 8.06 9.38 -5.27
C LYS A 8 9.40 8.78 -4.86
N LYS A 9 9.93 9.27 -3.74
CA LYS A 9 11.01 8.57 -3.04
C LYS A 9 10.48 7.30 -2.41
N ALA A 10 11.26 6.24 -2.45
CA ALA A 10 10.96 4.94 -1.87
C ALA A 10 12.26 4.25 -1.45
N THR A 11 12.14 3.10 -0.78
CA THR A 11 13.30 2.22 -0.59
C THR A 11 13.48 1.32 -1.81
N LEU A 12 14.69 0.79 -2.04
CA LEU A 12 14.89 -0.25 -3.05
C LEU A 12 13.98 -1.46 -2.80
N GLN A 13 13.74 -1.80 -1.53
CA GLN A 13 12.86 -2.90 -1.16
C GLN A 13 11.41 -2.63 -1.55
N GLU A 14 10.90 -1.42 -1.33
CA GLU A 14 9.55 -1.03 -1.76
C GLU A 14 9.39 -1.13 -3.28
N ALA A 15 10.39 -0.67 -4.04
CA ALA A 15 10.38 -0.76 -5.49
C ALA A 15 10.33 -2.21 -5.98
N ARG A 16 11.17 -3.08 -5.40
CA ARG A 16 11.20 -4.52 -5.65
C ARG A 16 9.87 -5.18 -5.28
N ASN A 17 9.31 -4.86 -4.11
CA ASN A 17 8.03 -5.40 -3.69
C ASN A 17 6.93 -5.06 -4.69
N LEU A 18 6.88 -3.81 -5.16
CA LEU A 18 5.91 -3.37 -6.16
C LEU A 18 6.12 -4.09 -7.49
N GLU A 19 7.36 -4.18 -7.97
CA GLU A 19 7.72 -4.93 -9.18
C GLU A 19 7.27 -6.40 -9.11
N TYR A 20 7.40 -7.01 -7.95
CA TYR A 20 7.03 -8.40 -7.73
C TYR A 20 5.51 -8.62 -7.73
N VAL A 21 4.73 -7.72 -7.13
CA VAL A 21 3.27 -7.91 -6.95
C VAL A 21 2.42 -7.30 -8.06
N GLN A 22 2.96 -6.37 -8.87
CA GLN A 22 2.17 -5.56 -9.81
C GLN A 22 1.33 -6.34 -10.83
N ASP A 23 1.75 -7.56 -11.21
CA ASP A 23 0.99 -8.41 -12.15
C ASP A 23 0.10 -9.44 -11.45
N LYS A 24 0.10 -9.45 -10.11
CA LYS A 24 -0.60 -10.43 -9.29
C LYS A 24 -1.76 -9.81 -8.51
N ILE A 25 -1.63 -8.55 -8.10
CA ILE A 25 -2.64 -7.82 -7.33
C ILE A 25 -2.98 -6.47 -7.98
N SER A 26 -4.14 -5.92 -7.63
CA SER A 26 -4.54 -4.58 -8.04
C SER A 26 -3.68 -3.53 -7.31
N CYS A 27 -2.65 -3.01 -7.96
CA CYS A 27 -1.82 -1.91 -7.45
C CYS A 27 -1.27 -1.07 -8.62
N PRO A 28 -0.67 0.11 -8.34
CA PRO A 28 -0.04 0.92 -9.39
C PRO A 28 1.04 0.12 -10.13
N LYS A 29 1.05 0.19 -11.47
CA LYS A 29 2.13 -0.40 -12.25
C LYS A 29 3.41 0.40 -12.06
N LEU A 30 4.48 -0.29 -11.73
CA LEU A 30 5.82 0.27 -11.69
C LEU A 30 6.31 0.43 -13.13
N ILE A 31 6.72 1.65 -13.48
CA ILE A 31 7.32 1.97 -14.78
C ILE A 31 8.83 1.76 -14.70
N ARG A 32 9.46 2.30 -13.64
CA ARG A 32 10.88 2.11 -13.35
C ARG A 32 11.23 2.53 -11.93
N HIS A 33 12.39 2.09 -11.46
CA HIS A 33 13.00 2.58 -10.24
C HIS A 33 14.50 2.83 -10.45
N TYR A 34 15.07 3.84 -9.81
CA TYR A 34 16.47 4.22 -10.02
C TYR A 34 17.06 5.00 -8.84
N PRO A 35 18.37 4.88 -8.58
CA PRO A 35 19.05 5.74 -7.62
C PRO A 35 19.12 7.18 -8.14
N GLY A 36 19.05 8.16 -7.24
CA GLY A 36 19.22 9.57 -7.58
C GLY A 36 19.59 10.40 -6.37
N THR A 37 19.61 11.71 -6.55
CA THR A 37 19.79 12.69 -5.49
C THR A 37 18.51 13.49 -5.30
N ASP A 38 18.26 13.91 -4.07
CA ASP A 38 17.21 14.89 -3.80
C ASP A 38 17.73 16.33 -3.84
N ALA A 39 16.83 17.29 -3.61
CA ALA A 39 17.16 18.72 -3.59
C ALA A 39 18.24 19.09 -2.55
N GLY A 40 18.48 18.23 -1.55
CA GLY A 40 19.53 18.38 -0.54
C GLY A 40 20.80 17.59 -0.85
N ASN A 41 20.99 17.13 -2.08
CA ASN A 41 22.10 16.27 -2.51
C ASN A 41 22.24 14.95 -1.73
N SER A 42 21.18 14.52 -1.04
CA SER A 42 21.17 13.25 -0.35
C SER A 42 20.84 12.13 -1.32
N GLN A 43 21.62 11.04 -1.27
CA GLN A 43 21.31 9.84 -2.05
C GLN A 43 19.95 9.29 -1.65
N CYS A 44 19.10 9.02 -2.64
CA CYS A 44 17.78 8.43 -2.44
C CYS A 44 17.43 7.51 -3.60
N HIS A 45 16.39 6.69 -3.42
CA HIS A 45 15.87 5.82 -4.46
C HIS A 45 14.50 6.32 -4.90
N TRP A 46 14.31 6.47 -6.21
CA TRP A 46 13.08 6.96 -6.80
C TRP A 46 12.32 5.81 -7.46
N ILE A 47 10.99 5.87 -7.35
CA ILE A 47 10.08 5.03 -8.14
C ILE A 47 9.19 5.93 -8.99
N GLU A 48 8.97 5.49 -10.23
CA GLU A 48 7.97 6.04 -11.14
C GLU A 48 6.91 4.98 -11.41
N MET A 49 5.66 5.34 -11.20
CA MET A 49 4.51 4.44 -11.34
C MET A 49 3.36 5.13 -12.07
N GLU A 50 2.39 4.34 -12.51
CA GLU A 50 1.14 4.88 -13.06
C GLU A 50 0.36 5.65 -11.98
N LEU A 51 -0.10 6.85 -12.32
CA LEU A 51 -1.01 7.60 -11.47
C LEU A 51 -2.41 6.99 -11.52
N ILE A 52 -2.87 6.45 -10.40
CA ILE A 52 -4.27 6.05 -10.22
C ILE A 52 -5.12 7.32 -10.10
N LYS A 53 -5.99 7.55 -11.08
CA LYS A 53 -6.95 8.66 -11.06
C LYS A 53 -8.18 8.30 -10.24
N GLY A 54 -8.70 9.26 -9.48
CA GLY A 54 -9.95 9.12 -8.74
C GLY A 54 -9.88 9.73 -7.36
N LYS A 55 -11.01 9.69 -6.65
CA LYS A 55 -11.07 10.00 -5.23
C LYS A 55 -10.55 8.81 -4.42
N THR A 56 -9.85 9.08 -3.34
CA THR A 56 -9.48 8.09 -2.33
C THR A 56 -10.70 7.55 -1.61
N LEU A 57 -10.56 6.36 -1.01
CA LEU A 57 -11.65 5.78 -0.22
C LEU A 57 -12.09 6.72 0.90
N TYR A 58 -11.14 7.43 1.53
CA TYR A 58 -11.42 8.40 2.59
C TYR A 58 -12.36 9.52 2.14
N GLU A 59 -12.17 10.03 0.92
CA GLU A 59 -12.98 11.11 0.37
C GLU A 59 -14.42 10.67 0.07
N ILE A 60 -14.61 9.41 -0.36
CA ILE A 60 -15.93 8.91 -0.75
C ILE A 60 -16.66 8.17 0.38
N TRP A 61 -15.97 7.67 1.40
CA TRP A 61 -16.56 6.85 2.47
C TRP A 61 -17.81 7.45 3.13
N PRO A 62 -17.86 8.77 3.41
CA PRO A 62 -19.05 9.40 4.00
C PRO A 62 -20.27 9.43 3.06
N GLU A 63 -20.04 9.39 1.74
CA GLU A 63 -21.08 9.46 0.71
C GLU A 63 -21.66 8.07 0.39
N LEU A 64 -21.01 6.99 0.82
CA LEU A 64 -21.43 5.62 0.55
C LEU A 64 -22.56 5.16 1.50
N GLY A 65 -23.56 4.49 0.95
CA GLY A 65 -24.54 3.75 1.73
C GLY A 65 -23.95 2.48 2.37
N GLU A 66 -24.61 1.92 3.38
CA GLU A 66 -24.11 0.74 4.12
C GLU A 66 -23.87 -0.48 3.22
N GLN A 67 -24.75 -0.73 2.25
CA GLN A 67 -24.55 -1.80 1.27
C GLN A 67 -23.28 -1.59 0.43
N GLN A 68 -22.99 -0.35 0.03
CA GLN A 68 -21.79 -0.04 -0.75
C GLN A 68 -20.53 -0.17 0.09
N LYS A 69 -20.56 0.26 1.36
CA LYS A 69 -19.45 0.05 2.30
C LYS A 69 -19.15 -1.43 2.49
N GLN A 70 -20.18 -2.27 2.63
CA GLN A 70 -20.01 -3.71 2.75
C GLN A 70 -19.38 -4.32 1.50
N ILE A 71 -19.79 -3.88 0.30
CA ILE A 71 -19.17 -4.30 -0.97
C ILE A 71 -17.69 -3.92 -1.00
N VAL A 72 -17.35 -2.67 -0.64
CA VAL A 72 -15.95 -2.22 -0.60
C VAL A 72 -15.14 -3.04 0.40
N ALA A 73 -15.66 -3.28 1.61
CA ALA A 73 -14.99 -4.09 2.62
C ALA A 73 -14.72 -5.52 2.14
N ASN A 74 -15.70 -6.14 1.48
CA ASN A 74 -15.56 -7.47 0.89
C ASN A 74 -14.47 -7.49 -0.21
N ASN A 75 -14.43 -6.46 -1.06
CA ASN A 75 -13.43 -6.35 -2.12
C ASN A 75 -12.01 -6.17 -1.55
N VAL A 76 -11.85 -5.31 -0.54
CA VAL A 76 -10.56 -5.13 0.16
C VAL A 76 -10.11 -6.43 0.81
N LYS A 77 -11.02 -7.15 1.50
CA LYS A 77 -10.72 -8.45 2.11
C LYS A 77 -10.29 -9.49 1.08
N ALA A 78 -10.92 -9.50 -0.10
CA ALA A 78 -10.55 -10.40 -1.19
C ALA A 78 -9.15 -10.10 -1.75
N GLU A 79 -8.82 -8.82 -2.00
CA GLU A 79 -7.49 -8.43 -2.50
C GLU A 79 -6.39 -8.73 -1.45
N ILE A 80 -6.63 -8.48 -0.16
CA ILE A 80 -5.68 -8.84 0.91
C ILE A 80 -5.46 -10.36 0.94
N LYS A 81 -6.53 -11.16 0.85
CA LYS A 81 -6.42 -12.62 0.79
C LYS A 81 -5.62 -13.07 -0.44
N LYS A 82 -5.82 -12.42 -1.58
CA LYS A 82 -5.04 -12.65 -2.80
C LYS A 82 -3.57 -12.35 -2.58
N LEU A 83 -3.22 -11.21 -1.97
CA LEU A 83 -1.85 -10.84 -1.61
C LEU A 83 -1.17 -11.93 -0.78
N HIS A 84 -1.85 -12.39 0.28
CA HIS A 84 -1.33 -13.43 1.18
C HIS A 84 -1.15 -14.78 0.51
N SER A 85 -1.87 -15.05 -0.58
CA SER A 85 -1.73 -16.30 -1.34
C SER A 85 -0.55 -16.30 -2.32
N ILE A 86 0.08 -15.15 -2.57
CA ILE A 86 1.22 -15.06 -3.49
C ILE A 86 2.43 -15.78 -2.85
N PRO A 87 3.02 -16.80 -3.50
CA PRO A 87 4.15 -17.53 -2.94
C PRO A 87 5.35 -16.59 -2.77
N VAL A 88 5.76 -16.34 -1.54
CA VAL A 88 6.97 -15.53 -1.30
C VAL A 88 8.18 -16.42 -1.55
N ASP A 89 9.00 -16.07 -2.53
CA ASP A 89 10.32 -16.71 -2.68
C ASP A 89 11.11 -16.46 -1.39
N ARG A 90 11.66 -17.52 -0.78
CA ARG A 90 12.42 -17.43 0.48
C ARG A 90 13.60 -16.46 0.39
N SER A 91 14.11 -16.19 -0.81
CA SER A 91 15.13 -15.15 -1.07
C SER A 91 14.65 -13.71 -0.75
N TRP A 92 13.34 -13.50 -0.62
CA TRP A 92 12.69 -12.25 -0.21
C TRP A 92 12.28 -12.23 1.27
N ILE A 93 12.28 -13.40 1.93
CA ILE A 93 12.04 -13.56 3.37
C ILE A 93 13.39 -13.41 4.08
N GLY A 94 13.89 -12.17 4.15
CA GLY A 94 15.18 -11.89 4.75
C GLY A 94 15.48 -10.41 4.87
N ASN A 95 14.50 -9.64 5.38
CA ASN A 95 14.54 -8.26 5.90
C ASN A 95 13.17 -7.56 5.82
N SER A 96 12.20 -8.19 5.15
CA SER A 96 10.91 -7.60 4.78
C SER A 96 9.90 -7.41 5.93
N CYS A 97 10.19 -7.94 7.13
CA CYS A 97 9.35 -7.75 8.34
C CYS A 97 10.16 -7.30 9.58
N SER A 98 11.45 -6.95 9.41
CA SER A 98 12.35 -6.56 10.52
C SER A 98 12.57 -5.06 10.63
N GLY A 99 12.01 -4.26 9.71
CA GLY A 99 11.86 -2.83 9.94
C GLY A 99 11.01 -2.65 11.20
N LYS A 100 11.47 -1.85 12.17
CA LYS A 100 10.61 -1.41 13.28
C LYS A 100 9.30 -0.97 12.63
N ALA A 101 8.19 -1.64 12.94
CA ALA A 101 6.88 -1.14 12.58
C ALA A 101 6.90 0.32 13.01
N LYS A 102 6.85 1.25 12.04
CA LYS A 102 6.69 2.65 12.40
C LYS A 102 5.31 2.69 13.03
N THR A 103 5.28 2.65 14.35
CA THR A 103 4.07 2.68 15.19
C THR A 103 3.31 3.99 15.03
N PHE A 104 3.81 4.89 14.20
CA PHE A 104 3.23 6.19 13.96
C PHE A 104 3.34 6.56 12.47
N ILE A 105 2.27 6.27 11.75
CA ILE A 105 1.79 7.15 10.68
C ILE A 105 0.53 7.78 11.31
N PRO A 106 0.42 9.11 11.41
CA PRO A 106 -0.84 9.73 11.77
C PRO A 106 -1.80 9.43 10.62
N ASP A 107 -2.50 8.31 10.71
CA ASP A 107 -3.48 7.90 9.74
C ASP A 107 -4.82 8.54 10.16
N PRO A 108 -5.34 9.50 9.37
CA PRO A 108 -6.64 10.12 9.65
C PRO A 108 -7.81 9.12 9.70
N LEU A 109 -7.62 7.90 9.20
CA LEU A 109 -8.58 6.81 9.33
C LEU A 109 -8.67 6.30 10.76
N PHE A 110 -7.54 6.04 11.44
CA PHE A 110 -7.52 5.40 12.76
C PHE A 110 -8.32 6.17 13.82
N GLY A 111 -8.21 7.50 13.84
CA GLY A 111 -9.00 8.34 14.73
C GLY A 111 -10.51 8.32 14.47
N LYS A 112 -10.95 7.94 13.26
CA LYS A 112 -12.37 7.88 12.86
C LYS A 112 -12.97 6.48 12.93
N ILE A 113 -12.16 5.43 12.82
CA ILE A 113 -12.60 4.03 12.88
C ILE A 113 -12.55 3.45 14.31
N GLY A 114 -12.15 4.24 15.32
CA GLY A 114 -12.22 3.85 16.73
C GLY A 114 -11.12 2.89 17.20
N PHE A 115 -10.06 2.71 16.41
CA PHE A 115 -8.92 1.86 16.78
C PHE A 115 -7.73 2.73 17.18
N THR A 116 -7.06 2.38 18.29
CA THR A 116 -5.98 3.21 18.85
C THR A 116 -4.63 2.92 18.23
N ASN A 117 -4.47 1.75 17.60
CA ASN A 117 -3.24 1.33 16.96
C ASN A 117 -3.49 0.16 15.98
N TYR A 118 -2.51 -0.14 15.12
CA TYR A 118 -2.60 -1.19 14.11
C TYR A 118 -2.82 -2.60 14.67
N ARG A 119 -2.37 -2.88 15.89
CA ARG A 119 -2.56 -4.19 16.52
C ARG A 119 -4.03 -4.42 16.81
N ASP A 120 -4.72 -3.44 17.41
CA ASP A 120 -6.15 -3.54 17.71
C ASP A 120 -6.99 -3.78 16.45
N PHE A 121 -6.66 -3.07 15.36
CA PHE A 121 -7.32 -3.24 14.06
C PHE A 121 -7.07 -4.63 13.46
N ASN A 122 -5.82 -5.10 13.50
CA ASN A 122 -5.45 -6.41 12.98
C ASN A 122 -6.08 -7.54 13.80
N ASP A 123 -6.11 -7.41 15.14
CA ASP A 123 -6.76 -8.38 16.04
C ASP A 123 -8.26 -8.43 15.76
N HIS A 124 -8.91 -7.29 15.51
CA HIS A 124 -10.32 -7.22 15.13
C HIS A 124 -10.62 -7.88 13.77
N ILE A 125 -9.78 -7.68 12.76
CA ILE A 125 -9.95 -8.33 11.45
C ILE A 125 -9.60 -9.83 11.50
N ALA A 126 -8.69 -10.23 12.38
CA ALA A 126 -8.30 -11.62 12.59
C ALA A 126 -9.28 -12.40 13.47
N SER A 127 -10.07 -11.73 14.32
CA SER A 127 -11.12 -12.37 15.11
C SER A 127 -12.28 -12.83 14.22
N LYS A 128 -12.70 -14.09 14.40
CA LYS A 128 -13.78 -14.76 13.65
C LYS A 128 -15.16 -14.17 13.92
#